data_AF-A0A6G8NGW4-F1
#
_entry.id   AF-A0A6G8NGW4-F1
#
_cell.length_a   1.000
_cell.length_b   1.000
_cell.length_c   1.000
_cell.angle_alpha   90.00
_cell.angle_beta   90.00
_cell.angle_gamma   90.00
#
_symmetry.space_group_name_H-M   'P 1'
#
loop_
_entity.id
_entity.type
_entity.pdbx_description
1 polymer ?
#
loop_
_entity_poly.entity_id
_entity_poly.type
_entity_poly.pdbx_seq_one_letter_code
_entity_poly.pdbx_strand_id
1 'polypeptide(L)'
;MLRQIVKNYSVISEITVSDLIARGNSASPKGVIFHILNDNASSAEVLDIGFGGGGFGQLIHSNPETAHWAVDGIDGFLPNCNNQTLFDKKIYRNVWHGLAQSLPSDKLAEYKIICLLDVIEHLNLETAKWLMRTLLTSMGEESFLFVSTPLWFYPQGNIQNGDLEEHLIGIPASSMMALIPTMYSVSNPLVGGFVYTKKSLDFIEFFQPTTDRGFSYDQGMAIAKAVNLQCTPGQLYTL
;
A
#
# COMPACT_ATOMS: atom_id res chain seq x y z
N MET A 1 -18.44 7.69 3.93
CA MET A 1 -19.15 7.28 2.70
C MET A 1 -18.15 7.36 1.55
N LEU A 2 -17.99 6.30 0.76
CA LEU A 2 -17.11 6.31 -0.40
C LEU A 2 -17.76 7.12 -1.54
N ARG A 3 -17.02 8.04 -2.14
CA ARG A 3 -17.45 8.79 -3.32
C ARG A 3 -16.64 8.31 -4.52
N GLN A 4 -17.29 7.75 -5.53
CA GLN A 4 -16.59 7.36 -6.76
C GLN A 4 -16.31 8.60 -7.62
N ILE A 5 -15.04 8.79 -7.97
CA ILE A 5 -14.59 9.90 -8.82
C ILE A 5 -14.39 9.45 -10.27
N VAL A 6 -13.74 8.30 -10.46
CA VAL A 6 -13.51 7.71 -11.78
C VAL A 6 -14.22 6.38 -11.86
N LYS A 7 -14.90 6.13 -12.98
CA LYS A 7 -15.55 4.87 -13.31
C LYS A 7 -15.19 4.49 -14.74
N ASN A 8 -14.60 3.30 -14.92
CA ASN A 8 -14.12 2.81 -16.21
C ASN A 8 -13.33 3.87 -17.00
N TYR A 9 -12.29 4.43 -16.37
CA TYR A 9 -11.39 5.46 -16.92
C TYR A 9 -12.06 6.81 -17.24
N SER A 10 -13.32 6.99 -16.85
CA SER A 10 -14.06 8.22 -17.07
C SER A 10 -14.31 8.93 -15.74
N VAL A 11 -14.00 10.22 -15.67
CA VAL A 11 -14.36 11.06 -14.53
C VAL A 11 -15.87 11.21 -14.50
N ILE A 12 -16.50 10.83 -13.38
CA ILE A 12 -17.96 10.86 -13.17
C ILE A 12 -18.39 11.82 -12.05
N SER A 13 -17.44 12.34 -11.28
CA SER A 13 -17.67 13.36 -10.26
C SER A 13 -17.01 14.67 -10.67
N GLU A 14 -17.59 15.79 -10.24
CA GLU A 14 -16.96 17.11 -10.38
C GLU A 14 -15.59 17.13 -9.69
N ILE A 15 -14.57 17.56 -10.43
CA ILE A 15 -13.22 17.81 -9.92
C ILE A 15 -13.17 19.24 -9.41
N THR A 16 -13.04 19.40 -8.10
CA THR A 16 -12.94 20.72 -7.48
C THR A 16 -11.50 21.20 -7.47
N VAL A 17 -11.28 22.43 -7.92
CA VAL A 17 -9.98 23.10 -7.79
C VAL A 17 -9.74 23.43 -6.32
N SER A 18 -8.55 23.08 -5.82
CA SER A 18 -8.08 23.37 -4.46
C SER A 18 -6.68 23.95 -4.55
N ASP A 19 -6.31 24.81 -3.60
CA ASP A 19 -4.93 25.27 -3.43
C ASP A 19 -4.02 24.16 -2.87
N LEU A 20 -4.61 23.06 -2.39
CA LEU A 20 -3.88 21.87 -1.94
C LEU A 20 -3.39 21.05 -3.13
N ILE A 21 -2.20 20.47 -2.99
CA ILE A 21 -1.50 19.81 -4.09
C ILE A 21 -1.69 18.30 -3.98
N ALA A 22 -2.11 17.67 -5.07
CA ALA A 22 -2.10 16.21 -5.20
C ALA A 22 -0.65 15.71 -5.16
N ARG A 23 -0.34 14.83 -4.20
CA ARG A 23 1.02 14.36 -3.93
C ARG A 23 1.00 13.01 -3.21
N GLY A 24 2.20 12.51 -2.92
CA GLY A 24 2.44 11.21 -2.31
C GLY A 24 3.30 10.37 -3.26
N ASN A 25 4.45 9.92 -2.77
CA ASN A 25 5.33 9.01 -3.47
C ASN A 25 5.95 8.07 -2.46
N SER A 26 5.46 6.84 -2.44
CA SER A 26 5.96 5.79 -1.55
C SER A 26 7.45 5.50 -1.78
N ALA A 27 8.19 5.30 -0.70
CA ALA A 27 9.57 4.80 -0.66
C ALA A 27 9.64 3.27 -0.81
N SER A 28 8.49 2.59 -0.92
CA SER A 28 8.36 1.15 -1.15
C SER A 28 9.29 0.63 -2.26
N PRO A 29 9.83 -0.60 -2.13
CA PRO A 29 10.47 -1.31 -3.23
C PRO A 29 9.41 -1.77 -4.25
N LYS A 30 8.81 -0.81 -4.96
CA LYS A 30 7.66 -1.01 -5.87
C LYS A 30 7.87 -2.08 -6.93
N GLY A 31 9.12 -2.34 -7.32
CA GLY A 31 9.48 -3.37 -8.30
C GLY A 31 9.01 -4.79 -7.92
N VAL A 32 8.76 -5.05 -6.63
CA VAL A 32 8.19 -6.32 -6.14
C VAL A 32 6.89 -6.69 -6.86
N ILE A 33 6.07 -5.70 -7.29
CA ILE A 33 4.80 -5.93 -8.00
C ILE A 33 4.96 -6.85 -9.23
N PHE A 34 6.09 -6.72 -9.95
CA PHE A 34 6.36 -7.47 -11.17
C PHE A 34 6.77 -8.93 -10.94
N HIS A 35 6.93 -9.32 -9.67
CA HIS A 35 7.31 -10.67 -9.26
C HIS A 35 6.20 -11.41 -8.52
N ILE A 36 5.07 -10.75 -8.23
CA ILE A 36 3.97 -11.35 -7.45
C ILE A 36 3.29 -12.47 -8.23
N LEU A 37 3.04 -12.26 -9.52
CA LEU A 37 2.44 -13.27 -10.39
C LEU A 37 3.52 -14.04 -11.13
N ASN A 38 3.29 -15.35 -11.32
CA ASN A 38 4.18 -16.21 -12.12
C ASN A 38 4.12 -15.87 -13.62
N ASP A 39 3.01 -15.30 -14.08
CA ASP A 39 2.79 -14.88 -15.46
C ASP A 39 2.16 -13.49 -15.47
N ASN A 40 2.95 -12.49 -15.86
CA ASN A 40 2.47 -11.12 -15.97
C ASN A 40 1.60 -10.88 -17.21
N ALA A 41 1.68 -11.75 -18.23
CA ALA A 41 0.84 -11.63 -19.44
C ALA A 41 -0.64 -11.91 -19.14
N SER A 42 -0.95 -12.61 -18.06
CA SER A 42 -2.31 -12.79 -17.57
C SER A 42 -2.92 -11.46 -17.13
N SER A 43 -4.25 -11.32 -17.26
CA SER A 43 -4.96 -10.14 -16.75
C SER A 43 -5.01 -10.17 -15.22
N ALA A 44 -4.88 -9.00 -14.59
CA ALA A 44 -4.97 -8.84 -13.15
C ALA A 44 -5.67 -7.53 -12.77
N GLU A 45 -6.54 -7.61 -11.77
CA GLU A 45 -7.13 -6.47 -11.08
C GLU A 45 -6.27 -6.10 -9.87
N VAL A 46 -5.73 -4.88 -9.87
CA VAL A 46 -4.90 -4.33 -8.80
C VAL A 46 -5.65 -3.21 -8.09
N LEU A 47 -5.69 -3.25 -6.76
CA LEU A 47 -6.18 -2.15 -5.92
C LEU A 47 -5.00 -1.40 -5.29
N ASP A 48 -4.85 -0.12 -5.60
CA ASP A 48 -3.85 0.79 -5.03
C ASP A 48 -4.47 1.64 -3.92
N ILE A 49 -4.27 1.24 -2.67
CA ILE A 49 -4.76 1.96 -1.49
C ILE A 49 -3.74 3.04 -1.13
N GLY A 50 -4.20 4.29 -1.00
CA GLY A 50 -3.34 5.44 -0.76
C GLY A 50 -2.54 5.81 -2.01
N PHE A 51 -3.18 5.80 -3.19
CA PHE A 51 -2.48 5.93 -4.48
C PHE A 51 -1.71 7.25 -4.64
N GLY A 52 -1.99 8.28 -3.83
CA GLY A 52 -1.20 9.50 -3.79
C GLY A 52 -1.21 10.27 -5.10
N GLY A 53 -0.02 10.62 -5.61
CA GLY A 53 0.14 11.22 -6.93
C GLY A 53 -0.09 10.27 -8.11
N GLY A 54 -0.39 8.99 -7.85
CA GLY A 54 -0.63 7.97 -8.88
C GLY A 54 0.65 7.39 -9.50
N GLY A 55 1.80 7.56 -8.84
CA GLY A 55 3.09 7.09 -9.37
C GLY A 55 3.19 5.57 -9.47
N PHE A 56 2.53 4.82 -8.58
CA PHE A 56 2.54 3.36 -8.62
C PHE A 56 1.70 2.79 -9.77
N GLY A 57 0.49 3.31 -10.00
CA GLY A 57 -0.30 2.96 -11.20
C GLY A 57 0.44 3.29 -12.50
N GLN A 58 1.13 4.44 -12.56
CA GLN A 58 1.97 4.78 -13.72
C GLN A 58 3.11 3.79 -13.94
N LEU A 59 3.77 3.33 -12.86
CA LEU A 59 4.82 2.32 -12.94
C LEU A 59 4.29 1.02 -13.55
N ILE A 60 3.15 0.51 -13.09
CA ILE A 60 2.51 -0.70 -13.62
C ILE A 60 2.22 -0.55 -15.11
N HIS A 61 1.66 0.58 -15.54
CA HIS A 61 1.34 0.80 -16.96
C HIS A 61 2.55 1.12 -17.85
N SER A 62 3.67 1.54 -17.27
CA SER A 62 4.93 1.78 -18.00
C SER A 62 5.67 0.50 -18.37
N ASN A 63 5.38 -0.61 -17.68
CA ASN A 63 5.96 -1.92 -18.00
C ASN A 63 5.07 -2.63 -19.05
N PRO A 64 5.59 -2.97 -20.25
CA PRO A 64 4.81 -3.64 -21.29
C PRO A 64 4.15 -4.94 -20.85
N GLU A 65 4.76 -5.68 -19.92
CA GLU A 65 4.22 -6.96 -19.44
C GLU A 65 3.02 -6.81 -18.51
N THR A 66 2.78 -5.62 -17.95
CA THR A 66 1.67 -5.37 -17.02
C THR A 66 0.79 -4.20 -17.46
N ALA A 67 1.05 -3.63 -18.63
CA ALA A 67 0.34 -2.45 -19.13
C ALA A 67 -1.15 -2.69 -19.38
N HIS A 68 -1.57 -3.95 -19.53
CA HIS A 68 -2.97 -4.36 -19.69
C HIS A 68 -3.69 -4.63 -18.36
N TRP A 69 -2.99 -4.62 -17.23
CA TRP A 69 -3.61 -4.83 -15.92
C TRP A 69 -4.61 -3.71 -15.61
N ALA A 70 -5.69 -4.05 -14.91
CA ALA A 70 -6.68 -3.10 -14.48
C ALA A 70 -6.32 -2.56 -13.09
N VAL A 71 -5.87 -1.31 -13.02
CA VAL A 71 -5.54 -0.65 -11.75
C VAL A 71 -6.72 0.18 -11.28
N ASP A 72 -7.22 -0.08 -10.08
CA ASP A 72 -8.17 0.76 -9.37
C ASP A 72 -7.47 1.44 -8.17
N GLY A 73 -7.97 2.60 -7.73
CA GLY A 73 -7.36 3.37 -6.65
C GLY A 73 -8.36 3.88 -5.61
N ILE A 74 -7.92 3.97 -4.36
CA ILE A 74 -8.65 4.69 -3.30
C ILE A 74 -7.69 5.59 -2.52
N ASP A 75 -8.12 6.80 -2.18
CA ASP A 75 -7.34 7.71 -1.35
C ASP A 75 -8.26 8.53 -0.43
N GLY A 76 -7.80 8.77 0.80
CA GLY A 76 -8.53 9.55 1.80
C GLY A 76 -8.37 11.06 1.60
N PHE A 77 -7.31 11.49 0.93
CA PHE A 77 -6.99 12.88 0.70
C PHE A 77 -7.62 13.38 -0.61
N LEU A 78 -8.66 14.21 -0.47
CA LEU A 78 -9.49 14.65 -1.60
C LEU A 78 -8.70 15.27 -2.77
N PRO A 79 -7.63 16.08 -2.56
CA PRO A 79 -6.84 16.62 -3.66
C PRO A 79 -6.19 15.54 -4.55
N ASN A 80 -5.77 14.39 -4.00
CA ASN A 80 -5.29 13.26 -4.82
C ASN A 80 -6.40 12.73 -5.73
N CYS A 81 -7.61 12.63 -5.19
CA CYS A 81 -8.81 12.26 -5.92
C CYS A 81 -9.31 13.33 -6.90
N ASN A 82 -8.76 14.54 -6.90
CA ASN A 82 -9.10 15.63 -7.82
C ASN A 82 -7.99 15.88 -8.87
N ASN A 83 -7.05 14.94 -9.04
CA ASN A 83 -5.94 15.09 -9.96
C ASN A 83 -6.35 14.83 -11.42
N GLN A 84 -6.92 15.86 -12.09
CA GLN A 84 -7.35 15.77 -13.49
C GLN A 84 -6.23 15.28 -14.42
N THR A 85 -5.00 15.79 -14.25
CA THR A 85 -3.85 15.39 -15.06
C THR A 85 -3.53 13.90 -14.95
N LEU A 86 -3.74 13.29 -13.78
CA LEU A 86 -3.60 11.84 -13.62
C LEU A 86 -4.71 11.08 -14.36
N PHE A 87 -5.95 11.55 -14.26
CA PHE A 87 -7.10 10.85 -14.85
C PHE A 87 -7.14 10.97 -16.38
N ASP A 88 -6.66 12.07 -16.95
CA ASP A 88 -6.51 12.25 -18.40
C ASP A 88 -5.59 11.18 -19.02
N LYS A 89 -4.62 10.66 -18.24
CA LYS A 89 -3.73 9.58 -18.67
C LYS A 89 -4.40 8.20 -18.66
N LYS A 90 -5.62 8.07 -18.14
CA LYS A 90 -6.38 6.81 -18.05
C LYS A 90 -5.63 5.67 -17.37
N ILE A 91 -4.85 6.00 -16.34
CA ILE A 91 -4.10 5.03 -15.54
C ILE A 91 -5.03 4.21 -14.64
N TYR A 92 -5.92 4.88 -13.91
CA TYR A 92 -6.85 4.21 -12.99
C TYR A 92 -8.20 3.95 -13.67
N ARG A 93 -8.62 2.68 -13.69
CA ARG A 93 -9.93 2.24 -14.18
C ARG A 93 -11.04 2.78 -13.28
N ASN A 94 -10.91 2.65 -11.97
CA ASN A 94 -11.82 3.25 -11.00
C ASN A 94 -11.05 3.99 -9.91
N VAL A 95 -11.61 5.08 -9.42
CA VAL A 95 -11.06 5.85 -8.29
C VAL A 95 -12.16 6.18 -7.31
N TRP A 96 -11.91 5.95 -6.02
CA TRP A 96 -12.78 6.38 -4.93
C TRP A 96 -12.07 7.35 -3.99
N HIS A 97 -12.79 8.38 -3.58
CA HIS A 97 -12.43 9.20 -2.43
C HIS A 97 -13.04 8.59 -1.16
N GLY A 98 -12.19 8.37 -0.17
CA GLY A 98 -12.56 7.90 1.16
C GLY A 98 -11.51 6.99 1.79
N LEU A 99 -11.82 6.51 2.98
CA LEU A 99 -10.93 5.65 3.75
C LEU A 99 -11.03 4.20 3.26
N ALA A 100 -9.89 3.50 3.16
CA ALA A 100 -9.80 2.09 2.79
C ALA A 100 -10.72 1.19 3.64
N GLN A 101 -10.88 1.57 4.91
CA GLN A 101 -11.74 0.95 5.91
C GLN A 101 -13.23 0.94 5.51
N SER A 102 -13.62 1.76 4.54
CA SER A 102 -14.98 1.83 4.01
C SER A 102 -15.20 0.95 2.78
N LEU A 103 -14.17 0.27 2.26
CA LEU A 103 -14.31 -0.64 1.13
C LEU A 103 -15.09 -1.90 1.56
N PRO A 104 -16.15 -2.27 0.82
CA PRO A 104 -16.88 -3.51 1.06
C PRO A 104 -16.00 -4.76 0.88
N SER A 105 -16.20 -5.78 1.71
CA SER A 105 -15.42 -7.02 1.66
C SER A 105 -15.60 -7.79 0.35
N ASP A 106 -16.81 -7.80 -0.21
CA ASP A 106 -17.10 -8.38 -1.54
C ASP A 106 -16.30 -7.67 -2.63
N LYS A 107 -16.14 -6.35 -2.54
CA LYS A 107 -15.30 -5.58 -3.46
C LYS A 107 -13.82 -5.92 -3.31
N LEU A 108 -13.33 -6.07 -2.08
CA LEU A 108 -11.93 -6.46 -1.81
C LEU A 108 -11.60 -7.85 -2.39
N ALA A 109 -12.56 -8.78 -2.36
CA ALA A 109 -12.39 -10.13 -2.89
C ALA A 109 -12.19 -10.20 -4.41
N GLU A 110 -12.58 -9.16 -5.16
CA GLU A 110 -12.44 -9.10 -6.62
C GLU A 110 -10.99 -8.87 -7.08
N TYR A 111 -10.12 -8.35 -6.21
CA TYR A 111 -8.76 -7.96 -6.60
C TYR A 111 -7.79 -9.13 -6.51
N LYS A 112 -7.01 -9.32 -7.59
CA LYS A 112 -5.91 -10.30 -7.60
C LYS A 112 -4.74 -9.81 -6.73
N ILE A 113 -4.48 -8.51 -6.72
CA ILE A 113 -3.43 -7.89 -5.90
C ILE A 113 -4.01 -6.66 -5.20
N ILE A 114 -3.86 -6.60 -3.88
CA ILE A 114 -4.19 -5.43 -3.07
C ILE A 114 -2.87 -4.82 -2.59
N CYS A 115 -2.66 -3.54 -2.84
CA CYS A 115 -1.44 -2.82 -2.49
C CYS A 115 -1.74 -1.78 -1.41
N LEU A 116 -0.89 -1.76 -0.37
CA LEU A 116 -0.93 -0.81 0.75
C LEU A 116 0.50 -0.28 0.96
N LEU A 117 0.92 0.68 0.14
CA LEU A 117 2.32 1.11 0.06
C LEU A 117 2.53 2.43 0.84
N ASP A 118 3.19 2.34 1.99
CA ASP A 118 3.41 3.47 2.91
C ASP A 118 2.09 4.16 3.30
N VAL A 119 1.14 3.35 3.79
CA VAL A 119 -0.18 3.80 4.26
C VAL A 119 -0.42 3.40 5.71
N ILE A 120 0.08 2.23 6.11
CA ILE A 120 -0.28 1.58 7.37
C ILE A 120 0.27 2.36 8.59
N GLU A 121 1.42 3.02 8.44
CA GLU A 121 2.09 3.86 9.42
C GLU A 121 1.35 5.17 9.72
N HIS A 122 0.49 5.61 8.80
CA HIS A 122 -0.35 6.81 8.94
C HIS A 122 -1.62 6.55 9.77
N LEU A 123 -1.86 5.30 10.14
CA LEU A 123 -3.01 4.89 10.94
C LEU A 123 -2.61 4.76 12.40
N ASN A 124 -3.55 5.04 13.31
CA ASN A 124 -3.34 4.66 14.71
C ASN A 124 -3.28 3.13 14.85
N LEU A 125 -2.70 2.68 15.96
CA LEU A 125 -2.44 1.25 16.24
C LEU A 125 -3.65 0.34 15.98
N GLU A 126 -4.81 0.69 16.55
CA GLU A 126 -6.02 -0.13 16.46
C GLU A 126 -6.55 -0.18 15.02
N THR A 127 -6.51 0.96 14.32
CA THR A 127 -6.97 1.05 12.93
C THR A 127 -6.04 0.29 11.99
N ALA A 128 -4.72 0.34 12.21
CA ALA A 128 -3.74 -0.44 11.44
C ALA A 128 -3.97 -1.95 11.61
N LYS A 129 -4.10 -2.42 12.86
CA LYS A 129 -4.40 -3.83 13.17
C LYS A 129 -5.72 -4.28 12.54
N TRP A 130 -6.76 -3.47 12.69
CA TRP A 130 -8.06 -3.73 12.10
C TRP A 130 -7.98 -3.81 10.56
N LEU A 131 -7.28 -2.88 9.91
CA LEU A 131 -7.19 -2.84 8.45
C LEU A 131 -6.46 -4.06 7.91
N MET A 132 -5.30 -4.41 8.48
CA MET A 132 -4.54 -5.61 8.08
C MET A 132 -5.39 -6.88 8.18
N ARG A 133 -6.11 -7.06 9.29
CA ARG A 133 -7.02 -8.21 9.46
C ARG A 133 -8.14 -8.20 8.44
N THR A 134 -8.79 -7.05 8.24
CA THR A 134 -9.91 -6.92 7.29
C THR A 134 -9.48 -7.23 5.86
N LEU A 135 -8.30 -6.76 5.43
CA LEU A 135 -7.76 -7.04 4.10
C LEU A 135 -7.48 -8.54 3.91
N LEU A 136 -6.77 -9.17 4.84
CA LEU A 136 -6.48 -10.62 4.79
C LEU A 136 -7.74 -11.49 4.87
N THR A 137 -8.75 -11.05 5.63
CA THR A 137 -10.03 -11.77 5.74
C THR A 137 -10.84 -11.65 4.44
N SER A 138 -10.86 -10.46 3.84
CA SER A 138 -11.76 -10.13 2.73
C SER A 138 -11.18 -10.43 1.36
N MET A 139 -9.86 -10.53 1.21
CA MET A 139 -9.23 -10.84 -0.07
C MET A 139 -9.63 -12.24 -0.59
N GLY A 140 -9.56 -12.42 -1.90
CA GLY A 140 -9.78 -13.71 -2.55
C GLY A 140 -8.76 -14.77 -2.09
N GLU A 141 -9.13 -16.05 -2.18
CA GLU A 141 -8.28 -17.17 -1.74
C GLU A 141 -6.91 -17.19 -2.43
N GLU A 142 -6.89 -16.87 -3.72
CA GLU A 142 -5.69 -16.84 -4.56
C GLU A 142 -5.13 -15.43 -4.75
N SER A 143 -5.57 -14.45 -3.96
CA SER A 143 -5.12 -13.07 -4.06
C SER A 143 -3.82 -12.84 -3.29
N PHE A 144 -3.18 -11.70 -3.55
CA PHE A 144 -1.98 -11.25 -2.85
C PHE A 144 -2.22 -9.90 -2.18
N LEU A 145 -1.62 -9.72 -1.01
CA LEU A 145 -1.58 -8.45 -0.30
C LEU A 145 -0.13 -7.96 -0.26
N PHE A 146 0.16 -6.86 -0.94
CA PHE A 146 1.48 -6.23 -0.97
C PHE A 146 1.49 -5.00 -0.06
N VAL A 147 2.20 -5.10 1.06
CA VAL A 147 2.27 -4.03 2.07
C VAL A 147 3.67 -3.47 2.13
N SER A 148 3.78 -2.14 2.20
CA SER A 148 5.04 -1.47 2.46
C SER A 148 4.94 -0.50 3.62
N THR A 149 6.02 -0.40 4.40
CA THR A 149 6.14 0.49 5.54
C THR A 149 7.61 0.63 5.94
N PRO A 150 8.02 1.77 6.55
CA PRO A 150 9.24 1.84 7.35
C PRO A 150 9.24 0.77 8.45
N LEU A 151 10.39 0.11 8.66
CA LEU A 151 10.55 -0.92 9.69
C LEU A 151 11.03 -0.37 11.05
N TRP A 152 10.71 0.90 11.28
CA TRP A 152 11.03 1.71 12.45
C TRP A 152 10.03 2.87 12.53
N PHE A 153 10.01 3.66 13.61
CA PHE A 153 9.21 4.88 13.62
C PHE A 153 9.91 5.98 12.81
N TYR A 154 9.60 6.07 11.51
CA TYR A 154 10.11 7.15 10.64
C TYR A 154 9.37 8.46 10.97
N PRO A 155 10.03 9.53 11.45
CA PRO A 155 9.33 10.75 11.79
C PRO A 155 8.85 11.48 10.53
N GLN A 156 7.53 11.63 10.41
CA GLN A 156 6.88 12.43 9.38
C GLN A 156 5.66 13.11 9.97
N GLY A 157 5.47 14.39 9.68
CA GLY A 157 4.27 15.15 10.02
C GLY A 157 3.45 15.46 8.79
N ASN A 158 2.32 16.15 9.00
CA ASN A 158 1.51 16.67 7.90
C ASN A 158 2.34 17.62 7.02
N ILE A 159 2.10 17.57 5.72
CA ILE A 159 2.77 18.43 4.73
C ILE A 159 1.92 19.65 4.42
N GLN A 160 0.60 19.47 4.40
CA GLN A 160 -0.41 20.48 4.13
C GLN A 160 -1.64 20.25 5.01
N ASN A 161 -2.47 21.28 5.16
CA ASN A 161 -3.58 21.23 6.09
C ASN A 161 -4.60 20.14 5.69
N GLY A 162 -4.92 19.26 6.65
CA GLY A 162 -5.88 18.18 6.46
C GLY A 162 -5.42 17.03 5.56
N ASP A 163 -4.12 16.93 5.26
CA ASP A 163 -3.57 15.69 4.70
C ASP A 163 -3.50 14.57 5.74
N LEU A 164 -3.14 13.38 5.27
CA LEU A 164 -3.06 12.16 6.06
C LEU A 164 -1.61 11.66 6.13
N GLU A 165 -0.64 12.57 6.07
CA GLU A 165 0.78 12.25 5.88
C GLU A 165 1.55 12.04 7.20
N GLU A 166 0.99 12.39 8.37
CA GLU A 166 1.66 12.13 9.66
C GLU A 166 1.83 10.62 9.92
N HIS A 167 3.02 10.21 10.36
CA HIS A 167 3.26 8.85 10.85
C HIS A 167 2.87 8.75 12.32
N LEU A 168 2.01 7.78 12.64
CA LEU A 168 1.42 7.61 13.97
C LEU A 168 1.97 6.40 14.72
N ILE A 169 2.52 5.41 14.00
CA ILE A 169 3.04 4.16 14.56
C ILE A 169 4.37 3.78 13.90
N GLY A 170 5.18 3.00 14.61
CA GLY A 170 6.35 2.30 14.07
C GLY A 170 6.04 0.82 13.93
N ILE A 171 6.53 0.19 12.86
CA ILE A 171 6.26 -1.23 12.59
C ILE A 171 7.59 -2.00 12.59
N PRO A 172 7.85 -2.89 13.56
CA PRO A 172 9.10 -3.62 13.58
C PRO A 172 9.13 -4.72 12.50
N ALA A 173 10.32 -5.03 11.99
CA ALA A 173 10.51 -6.13 11.02
C ALA A 173 9.96 -7.48 11.50
N SER A 174 10.03 -7.75 12.81
CA SER A 174 9.45 -8.95 13.42
C SER A 174 7.94 -9.06 13.21
N SER A 175 7.22 -7.94 13.26
CA SER A 175 5.77 -7.88 13.01
C SER A 175 5.44 -8.26 11.57
N MET A 176 6.21 -7.76 10.60
CA MET A 176 5.99 -8.04 9.18
C MET A 176 6.39 -9.47 8.79
N MET A 177 7.50 -9.97 9.35
CA MET A 177 7.99 -11.33 9.07
C MET A 177 7.17 -12.42 9.74
N ALA A 178 6.58 -12.15 10.90
CA ALA A 178 5.72 -13.12 11.59
C ALA A 178 4.43 -13.44 10.83
N LEU A 179 4.02 -12.56 9.89
CA LEU A 179 2.89 -12.82 8.98
C LEU A 179 3.24 -13.79 7.83
N ILE A 180 4.45 -14.33 7.80
CA ILE A 180 4.92 -15.33 6.83
C ILE A 180 4.73 -14.82 5.39
N PRO A 181 5.46 -13.75 4.99
CA PRO A 181 5.41 -13.27 3.61
C PRO A 181 5.96 -14.35 2.66
N THR A 182 5.46 -14.38 1.42
CA THR A 182 5.98 -15.25 0.37
C THR A 182 7.22 -14.67 -0.31
N MET A 183 7.34 -13.34 -0.29
CA MET A 183 8.51 -12.62 -0.74
C MET A 183 8.58 -11.25 -0.10
N TYR A 184 9.77 -10.67 -0.09
CA TYR A 184 9.98 -9.30 0.35
C TYR A 184 11.17 -8.65 -0.34
N SER A 185 11.22 -7.33 -0.23
CA SER A 185 12.39 -6.51 -0.54
C SER A 185 12.50 -5.37 0.46
N VAL A 186 13.67 -4.77 0.59
CA VAL A 186 13.91 -3.61 1.46
C VAL A 186 14.52 -2.50 0.62
N SER A 187 14.06 -1.27 0.79
CA SER A 187 14.63 -0.05 0.21
C SER A 187 15.24 0.83 1.30
N ASN A 188 16.08 1.79 0.89
CA ASN A 188 16.64 2.78 1.81
C ASN A 188 15.55 3.75 2.31
N PRO A 189 15.60 4.21 3.58
CA PRO A 189 16.61 3.87 4.58
C PRO A 189 16.37 2.52 5.27
N LEU A 190 15.12 2.10 5.47
CA LEU A 190 14.73 0.77 5.98
C LEU A 190 13.22 0.62 5.78
N VAL A 191 12.79 0.65 4.52
CA VAL A 191 11.39 0.52 4.13
C VAL A 191 11.21 -0.86 3.53
N GLY A 192 10.44 -1.71 4.20
CA GLY A 192 10.18 -3.06 3.72
C GLY A 192 8.96 -3.09 2.81
N GLY A 193 8.99 -3.92 1.78
CA GLY A 193 7.84 -4.30 0.98
C GLY A 193 7.65 -5.82 1.07
N PHE A 194 6.49 -6.26 1.52
CA PHE A 194 6.19 -7.66 1.84
C PHE A 194 4.93 -8.12 1.12
N VAL A 195 4.98 -9.30 0.53
CA VAL A 195 3.83 -9.90 -0.17
C VAL A 195 3.30 -11.04 0.68
N TYR A 196 1.99 -11.01 0.93
CA TYR A 196 1.26 -11.96 1.74
C TYR A 196 0.20 -12.67 0.90
N THR A 197 -0.20 -13.84 1.37
CA THR A 197 -1.37 -14.57 0.86
C THR A 197 -2.41 -14.67 1.97
N LYS A 198 -3.58 -15.24 1.68
CA LYS A 198 -4.62 -15.43 2.69
C LYS A 198 -4.17 -16.27 3.90
N LYS A 199 -3.18 -17.15 3.72
CA LYS A 199 -2.56 -17.94 4.81
C LYS A 199 -1.96 -17.09 5.92
N SER A 200 -1.55 -15.86 5.62
CA SER A 200 -1.02 -14.92 6.61
C SER A 200 -2.07 -14.53 7.67
N LEU A 201 -3.37 -14.78 7.42
CA LEU A 201 -4.43 -14.57 8.40
C LEU A 201 -4.26 -15.43 9.66
N ASP A 202 -3.70 -16.64 9.53
CA ASP A 202 -3.44 -17.53 10.68
C ASP A 202 -2.44 -16.93 11.69
N PHE A 203 -1.66 -15.95 11.23
CA PHE A 203 -0.61 -15.28 11.99
C PHE A 203 -0.96 -13.83 12.33
N ILE A 204 -2.18 -13.37 12.05
CA ILE A 204 -2.54 -11.95 12.15
C ILE A 204 -2.36 -11.35 13.56
N GLU A 205 -2.44 -12.17 14.61
CA GLU A 205 -2.19 -11.73 15.99
C GLU A 205 -0.72 -11.30 16.23
N PHE A 206 0.22 -11.69 15.36
CA PHE A 206 1.61 -11.28 15.46
C PHE A 206 1.90 -9.94 14.79
N PHE A 207 0.93 -9.35 14.09
CA PHE A 207 1.05 -7.97 13.61
C PHE A 207 0.97 -7.01 14.81
N GLN A 208 2.13 -6.58 15.31
CA GLN A 208 2.30 -5.79 16.52
C GLN A 208 3.10 -4.50 16.23
N PRO A 209 2.45 -3.46 15.68
CA PRO A 209 3.02 -2.12 15.64
C PRO A 209 3.20 -1.55 17.04
N THR A 210 3.99 -0.48 17.15
CA THR A 210 4.20 0.28 18.38
C THR A 210 3.82 1.74 18.21
N THR A 211 3.25 2.35 19.25
CA THR A 211 3.02 3.79 19.34
C THR A 211 4.25 4.54 19.91
N ASP A 212 5.32 3.82 20.23
CA ASP A 212 6.56 4.41 20.72
C ASP A 212 7.26 5.19 19.60
N ARG A 213 7.10 6.52 19.63
CA ARG A 213 7.80 7.44 18.70
C ARG A 213 9.32 7.45 18.90
N GLY A 214 9.82 6.87 20.00
CA GLY A 214 11.24 6.66 20.27
C GLY A 214 11.82 5.42 19.59
N PHE A 215 11.00 4.58 18.93
CA PHE A 215 11.45 3.40 18.20
C PHE A 215 12.35 3.78 17.01
N SER A 216 13.66 3.80 17.25
CA SER A 216 14.64 4.40 16.35
C SER A 216 15.03 3.49 15.18
N TYR A 217 15.66 4.08 14.17
CA TYR A 217 16.27 3.36 13.06
C TYR A 217 17.22 2.24 13.52
N ASP A 218 18.09 2.52 14.49
CA ASP A 218 19.06 1.54 15.01
C ASP A 218 18.37 0.36 15.69
N GLN A 219 17.28 0.63 16.43
CA GLN A 219 16.45 -0.43 17.00
C GLN A 219 15.74 -1.24 15.91
N GLY A 220 15.18 -0.58 14.88
CA GLY A 220 14.57 -1.25 13.73
C GLY A 220 15.56 -2.18 13.01
N MET A 221 16.77 -1.69 12.76
CA MET A 221 17.86 -2.47 12.16
C MET A 221 18.30 -3.64 13.05
N ALA A 222 18.38 -3.44 14.37
CA ALA A 222 18.71 -4.50 15.31
C ALA A 222 17.64 -5.62 15.30
N ILE A 223 16.36 -5.26 15.27
CA ILE A 223 15.25 -6.21 15.17
C ILE A 223 15.29 -6.95 13.82
N ALA A 224 15.49 -6.23 12.71
CA ALA A 224 15.61 -6.83 11.37
C ALA A 224 16.70 -7.90 11.34
N LYS A 225 17.88 -7.62 11.90
CA LYS A 225 18.97 -8.59 12.04
C LYS A 225 18.58 -9.78 12.93
N ALA A 226 17.92 -9.54 14.06
CA ALA A 226 17.51 -10.58 15.00
C ALA A 226 16.51 -11.59 14.39
N VAL A 227 15.68 -11.14 13.44
CA VAL A 227 14.75 -12.01 12.70
C VAL A 227 15.31 -12.50 11.36
N ASN A 228 16.62 -12.34 11.13
CA ASN A 228 17.32 -12.72 9.89
C ASN A 228 16.76 -12.07 8.61
N LEU A 229 16.10 -10.90 8.72
CA LEU A 229 15.65 -10.13 7.56
C LEU A 229 16.86 -9.59 6.80
N GLN A 230 16.99 -9.97 5.54
CA GLN A 230 18.03 -9.44 4.66
C GLN A 230 17.67 -8.02 4.22
N CYS A 231 18.59 -7.07 4.39
CA CYS A 231 18.31 -5.65 4.16
C CYS A 231 19.11 -5.06 2.99
N THR A 232 19.58 -5.89 2.04
CA THR A 232 20.27 -5.38 0.84
C THR A 232 19.27 -4.56 0.01
N PRO A 233 19.51 -3.25 -0.21
CA PRO A 233 18.54 -2.39 -0.87
C PRO A 233 18.16 -2.86 -2.28
N GLY A 234 16.87 -2.97 -2.56
CA GLY A 234 16.30 -3.33 -3.86
C GLY A 234 16.43 -4.80 -4.24
N GLN A 235 17.04 -5.65 -3.40
CA GLN A 235 17.12 -7.07 -3.66
C GLN A 235 15.79 -7.75 -3.29
N LEU A 236 15.29 -8.62 -4.16
CA LEU A 236 14.13 -9.47 -3.91
C LEU A 236 14.55 -10.77 -3.22
N TYR A 237 13.78 -11.17 -2.22
CA TYR A 237 13.93 -12.45 -1.51
C TYR A 237 12.61 -13.20 -1.56
N THR A 238 12.62 -14.43 -2.08
CA THR A 238 11.47 -15.35 -2.05
C THR A 238 11.65 -16.34 -0.89
N LEU A 239 10.56 -16.67 -0.20
CA LEU A 239 10.53 -17.49 1.03
C LEU A 239 9.79 -18.81 0.84
#